data_AF-A0A950DGK1-F1
#
_entry.id   AF-A0A950DGK1-F1
#
_cell.length_a   1.000
_cell.length_b   1.000
_cell.length_c   1.000
_cell.angle_alpha   90.00
_cell.angle_beta   90.00
_cell.angle_gamma   90.00
#
_symmetry.space_group_name_H-M   'P 1'
#
loop_
_entity.id
_entity.type
_entity.pdbx_description
1 polymer ?
#
loop_
_entity_poly.entity_id
_entity_poly.type
_entity_poly.pdbx_seq_one_letter_code
_entity_poly.pdbx_strand_id
1 'polypeptide(L)' 'MEIEAKSLELRATTSLARLLRDTNRCDEARPMLADIYNWFTEGFDTADLKDARALLDELSDSP' A
#
# COMPACT_ATOMS: atom_id res chain seq x y z
N MET A 1 5.67 5.53 -18.95
CA MET A 1 4.96 6.63 -18.27
C MET A 1 3.86 6.13 -17.34
N GLU A 2 2.95 5.24 -17.76
CA GLU A 2 1.83 4.80 -16.88
C GLU A 2 2.30 4.08 -15.59
N ILE A 3 3.33 3.23 -15.71
CA ILE A 3 3.95 2.54 -14.55
C ILE A 3 4.65 3.52 -13.59
N GLU A 4 5.27 4.60 -14.09
CA GLU A 4 5.94 5.59 -13.22
C GLU A 4 4.92 6.38 -12.40
N ALA A 5 3.82 6.80 -13.01
CA ALA A 5 2.73 7.48 -12.32
C ALA A 5 2.12 6.57 -11.23
N LYS A 6 1.90 5.29 -11.56
CA LYS A 6 1.37 4.31 -10.62
C LYS A 6 2.35 3.97 -9.50
N SER A 7 3.65 3.96 -9.77
CA SER A 7 4.69 3.76 -8.73
C SER A 7 4.72 4.92 -7.74
N LEU A 8 4.56 6.16 -8.21
CA LEU A 8 4.42 7.34 -7.35
C LEU A 8 3.14 7.28 -6.51
N GLU A 9 2.04 6.86 -7.12
CA GLU A 9 0.75 6.66 -6.44
C GLU A 9 0.88 5.60 -5.34
N LEU A 10 1.51 4.45 -5.62
CA LEU A 10 1.78 3.40 -4.64
C LEU A 10 2.55 3.92 -3.44
N ARG A 11 3.62 4.68 -3.67
CA ARG A 11 4.47 5.22 -2.59
C ARG A 11 3.74 6.26 -1.75
N ALA A 12 2.92 7.10 -2.38
CA ALA A 12 2.07 8.07 -1.67
C ALA A 12 1.00 7.36 -0.83
N THR A 13 0.28 6.38 -1.41
CA THR A 13 -0.75 5.61 -0.72
C THR A 13 -0.16 4.78 0.43
N THR A 14 1.04 4.21 0.25
CA THR A 14 1.75 3.50 1.33
C THR A 14 2.07 4.45 2.49
N SER A 15 2.54 5.66 2.21
CA SER A 15 2.83 6.66 3.24
C SER A 15 1.56 7.12 3.97
N LEU A 16 0.46 7.30 3.24
CA LEU A 16 -0.85 7.62 3.82
C LEU A 16 -1.39 6.48 4.68
N ALA A 17 -1.27 5.23 4.22
CA ALA A 17 -1.72 4.06 4.97
C ALA A 17 -0.96 3.90 6.30
N ARG A 18 0.35 4.21 6.33
CA ARG A 18 1.11 4.25 7.60
C ARG A 18 0.57 5.29 8.57
N LEU A 19 0.26 6.49 8.09
CA LEU A 19 -0.33 7.54 8.92
C LEU A 19 -1.72 7.16 9.45
N LEU A 20 -2.55 6.52 8.60
CA LEU A 20 -3.87 6.04 9.00
C LEU A 20 -3.78 4.94 10.05
N ARG A 21 -2.86 3.98 9.89
CA ARG A 21 -2.55 2.97 10.91
C ARG A 21 -2.18 3.61 12.25
N ASP A 22 -1.27 4.59 12.23
CA ASP A 22 -0.81 5.29 13.45
C ASP A 22 -1.92 6.12 14.12
N THR A 23 -3.01 6.41 13.40
CA THR A 23 -4.23 7.06 13.92
C THR A 23 -5.36 6.07 14.22
N ASN A 24 -5.07 4.77 14.26
CA ASN A 24 -6.02 3.69 14.52
C ASN A 24 -7.16 3.59 13.49
N ARG A 25 -6.90 3.98 12.24
CA ARG A 25 -7.82 3.97 11.09
C ARG A 25 -7.43 2.88 10.08
N CYS A 26 -7.13 1.69 10.58
CA CYS A 26 -6.68 0.55 9.76
C CYS A 26 -7.74 0.16 8.70
N ASP A 27 -9.02 0.27 9.04
CA ASP A 27 -10.14 -0.02 8.14
C ASP A 27 -10.19 0.86 6.88
N GLU A 28 -9.64 2.08 6.95
CA GLU A 28 -9.52 2.98 5.80
C GLU A 28 -8.21 2.76 5.05
N ALA A 29 -7.12 2.49 5.78
CA ALA A 29 -5.79 2.27 5.21
C ALA A 29 -5.73 1.04 4.30
N ARG A 30 -6.34 -0.06 4.75
CA ARG A 30 -6.28 -1.36 4.09
C ARG A 30 -6.88 -1.38 2.68
N PRO A 31 -8.15 -0.99 2.45
CA PRO A 31 -8.75 -1.04 1.12
C PRO A 31 -8.00 -0.14 0.12
N MET A 32 -7.63 1.07 0.54
CA MET A 32 -6.90 2.01 -0.33
C MET A 32 -5.55 1.44 -0.79
N LEU A 33 -4.79 0.85 0.13
CA LEU A 33 -3.49 0.25 -0.20
C LEU A 33 -3.64 -1.04 -1.01
N ALA A 34 -4.68 -1.84 -0.75
CA ALA A 34 -4.96 -3.06 -1.50
C ALA A 34 -5.33 -2.76 -2.95
N ASP A 35 -6.12 -1.71 -3.19
CA ASP A 35 -6.55 -1.33 -4.54
C ASP A 35 -5.35 -0.95 -5.43
N ILE A 36 -4.44 -0.11 -4.93
CA ILE A 36 -3.25 0.27 -5.70
C ILE A 36 -2.26 -0.88 -5.82
N TYR A 37 -2.10 -1.71 -4.78
CA TYR A 37 -1.21 -2.87 -4.81
C TYR A 37 -1.68 -3.91 -5.84
N ASN A 38 -2.98 -4.19 -5.91
CA ASN A 38 -3.57 -5.15 -6.85
C ASN A 38 -3.50 -4.70 -8.32
N TRP A 39 -3.30 -3.40 -8.58
CA TRP A 39 -3.03 -2.90 -9.93
C TRP A 39 -1.69 -3.43 -10.48
N PHE A 40 -0.71 -3.65 -9.60
CA PHE A 40 0.56 -4.28 -9.95
C PHE A 40 0.38 -5.80 -9.95
N THR A 41 -0.07 -6.34 -11.08
CA THR A 41 -0.31 -7.78 -11.25
C THR A 41 0.94 -8.56 -11.67
N GLU A 42 1.95 -7.91 -12.25
CA GLU A 42 3.21 -8.51 -12.68
C GLU A 42 4.42 -7.70 -12.16
N GLY A 43 5.34 -8.39 -11.47
CA GLY A 43 6.60 -7.79 -11.01
C GLY A 43 6.55 -7.22 -9.58
N PHE A 44 6.50 -8.09 -8.57
CA PHE A 44 6.60 -7.72 -7.14
C PHE A 44 8.05 -7.47 -6.65
N ASP A 45 8.97 -7.12 -7.54
CA ASP A 45 10.39 -7.04 -7.18
C ASP A 45 10.87 -5.65 -6.75
N THR A 46 10.03 -4.63 -6.88
CA THR A 46 10.37 -3.27 -6.42
C THR A 46 10.22 -3.15 -4.90
N ALA A 47 11.06 -2.30 -4.29
CA ALA A 47 11.00 -2.03 -2.86
C ALA A 47 9.63 -1.48 -2.43
N ASP A 48 9.03 -0.60 -3.24
CA ASP A 48 7.72 -0.01 -2.95
C ASP A 48 6.61 -1.07 -2.86
N LEU A 49 6.64 -2.12 -3.71
CA LEU A 49 5.66 -3.21 -3.64
C LEU A 49 5.87 -4.11 -2.43
N LYS A 50 7.12 -4.38 -2.05
CA LYS A 50 7.44 -5.15 -0.84
C LYS A 50 6.99 -4.41 0.43
N ASP A 51 7.21 -3.11 0.47
CA ASP A 51 6.79 -2.26 1.60
C ASP A 51 5.26 -2.17 1.70
N ALA A 52 4.57 -2.01 0.57
CA ALA A 52 3.12 -2.01 0.52
C ALA A 52 2.53 -3.34 0.98
N ARG A 53 3.15 -4.47 0.58
CA ARG A 53 2.71 -5.80 1.03
C ARG A 53 2.89 -6.00 2.54
N ALA A 54 4.06 -5.67 3.06
CA ALA A 54 4.31 -5.77 4.50
C ALA A 54 3.30 -4.94 5.31
N LEU A 55 2.99 -3.72 4.84
CA LEU A 55 1.99 -2.87 5.48
C LEU A 55 0.56 -3.43 5.36
N LEU A 56 0.19 -4.07 4.25
CA LEU A 56 -1.10 -4.76 4.11
C LEU A 56 -1.24 -5.93 5.08
N ASP A 57 -0.17 -6.69 5.28
CA ASP A 57 -0.15 -7.80 6.24
C ASP A 57 -0.29 -7.25 7.68
N GLU A 58 0.47 -6.20 8.05
CA GLU A 58 0.32 -5.51 9.35
C GLU A 58 -1.09 -4.95 9.60
N LEU A 59 -1.70 -4.35 8.58
CA LEU A 59 -3.07 -3.81 8.64
C LEU A 59 -4.15 -4.90 8.74
N SER A 60 -3.81 -6.14 8.37
CA SER A 60 -4.72 -7.29 8.48
C SER A 60 -4.59 -8.02 9.81
N ASP A 61 -3.43 -7.92 10.46
CA ASP A 61 -3.15 -8.50 11.78
C ASP A 61 -3.52 -7.58 12.95
N SER A 62 -3.76 -6.28 12.70
CA SER A 62 -4.27 -5.35 13.71
C SER A 62 -5.78 -5.57 13.92
N PRO A 63 -6.24 -5.91 15.14
CA PRO A 63 -7.65 -6.12 15.47
C PRO A 63 -8.47 -4.82 15.51
#